data_AF-A0A094JDC2-F1
#
_entry.id   AF-A0A094JDC2-F1
#
_cell.length_a   1.000
_cell.length_b   1.000
_cell.length_c   1.000
_cell.angle_alpha   90.00
_cell.angle_beta   90.00
_cell.angle_gamma   90.00
#
_symmetry.space_group_name_H-M   'P 1'
#
loop_
_entity.id
_entity.type
_entity.pdbx_description
1 polymer ?
#
loop_
_entity_poly.entity_id
_entity_poly.type
_entity_poly.pdbx_seq_one_letter_code
_entity_poly.pdbx_strand_id
1 'polypeptide(L)'
;MSDIFTFQWIFVSWIITLIIHHHTLKRAAISDSKDGLIDLLNNLSMLDWLKDENFSLLTEEKFNTKISRIRWRIKQLNELSSCIILSEDSIDPLLDFDVEKFLSDDISTNEKKDFKFQLQNHCDDLIDLLEENYFNKVLKCKTFIFKSSRSSWIGLVLLILLVVLISA
;
A
#
# COMPACT_ATOMS: atom_id res chain seq x y z
N MET A 1 -25.37 21.76 -37.95
CA MET A 1 -25.98 20.97 -36.84
C MET A 1 -25.21 19.67 -36.59
N SER A 2 -24.72 18.96 -37.61
CA SER A 2 -23.90 17.75 -37.42
C SER A 2 -22.56 18.02 -36.73
N ASP A 3 -21.91 19.15 -37.00
CA ASP A 3 -20.54 19.39 -36.52
C ASP A 3 -20.46 19.61 -35.01
N ILE A 4 -21.51 20.20 -34.41
CA ILE A 4 -21.64 20.37 -32.95
C ILE A 4 -21.86 19.01 -32.28
N PHE A 5 -22.67 18.14 -32.88
CA PHE A 5 -22.87 16.77 -32.40
C PHE A 5 -21.55 15.96 -32.46
N THR A 6 -20.81 16.06 -33.56
CA THR A 6 -19.51 15.37 -33.71
C THR A 6 -18.50 15.87 -32.68
N PHE A 7 -18.42 17.18 -32.43
CA PHE A 7 -17.53 17.75 -31.42
C PHE A 7 -17.88 17.28 -30.00
N GLN A 8 -19.18 17.26 -29.64
CA GLN A 8 -19.64 16.78 -28.33
C GLN A 8 -19.27 15.31 -28.11
N TRP A 9 -19.42 14.44 -29.11
CA TRP A 9 -19.06 13.03 -28.99
C TRP A 9 -17.54 12.80 -28.89
N ILE A 10 -16.73 13.57 -29.65
CA ILE A 10 -15.26 13.52 -29.53
C ILE A 10 -14.84 13.96 -28.12
N PHE A 11 -15.43 15.03 -27.60
CA PHE A 11 -15.14 15.55 -26.26
C PHE A 11 -15.53 14.55 -25.16
N VAL A 12 -16.71 13.95 -25.25
CA VAL A 12 -17.15 12.89 -24.32
C VAL A 12 -16.23 11.67 -24.37
N SER A 13 -15.79 11.26 -25.57
CA SER A 13 -14.82 10.17 -25.74
C SER A 13 -13.50 10.47 -25.02
N TRP A 14 -12.96 11.69 -25.21
CA TRP A 14 -11.75 12.15 -24.53
C TRP A 14 -11.87 12.14 -23.01
N ILE A 15 -13.02 12.60 -22.48
CA ILE A 15 -13.32 12.56 -21.05
C ILE A 15 -13.29 11.11 -20.53
N ILE A 16 -13.96 10.20 -21.22
CA ILE A 16 -13.99 8.77 -20.84
C ILE A 16 -12.57 8.19 -20.86
N THR A 17 -11.78 8.48 -21.89
CA THR A 17 -10.38 8.03 -21.99
C THR A 17 -9.54 8.56 -20.83
N LEU A 18 -9.69 9.84 -20.46
CA LEU A 18 -8.97 10.44 -19.33
C LEU A 18 -9.34 9.76 -17.99
N ILE A 19 -10.61 9.45 -17.76
CA ILE A 19 -11.05 8.73 -16.56
C ILE A 19 -10.42 7.33 -16.50
N ILE A 20 -10.46 6.59 -17.60
CA ILE A 20 -9.88 5.24 -17.68
C ILE A 20 -8.38 5.29 -17.44
N HIS A 21 -7.69 6.25 -18.05
CA HIS A 21 -6.25 6.43 -17.91
C HIS A 21 -5.88 6.77 -16.47
N HIS A 22 -6.56 7.74 -15.85
CA HIS A 22 -6.37 8.11 -14.45
C HIS A 22 -6.59 6.92 -13.51
N HIS A 23 -7.63 6.11 -13.74
CA HIS A 23 -7.89 4.91 -12.95
C HIS A 23 -6.79 3.86 -13.08
N THR A 24 -6.28 3.68 -14.31
CA THR A 24 -5.22 2.71 -14.59
C THR A 24 -3.93 3.13 -13.90
N LEU A 25 -3.56 4.41 -13.98
CA LEU A 25 -2.39 4.96 -13.28
C LEU A 25 -2.51 4.81 -11.76
N LYS A 26 -3.68 5.14 -11.19
CA LYS A 26 -3.89 5.03 -9.75
C LYS A 26 -3.79 3.56 -9.28
N ARG A 27 -4.34 2.62 -10.05
CA ARG A 27 -4.22 1.18 -9.75
C ARG A 27 -2.77 0.70 -9.83
N ALA A 28 -2.01 1.16 -10.82
CA ALA A 28 -0.58 0.85 -10.93
C ALA A 28 0.19 1.35 -9.70
N ALA A 29 -0.01 2.62 -9.31
CA ALA A 29 0.64 3.20 -8.14
C ALA A 29 0.30 2.45 -6.83
N ILE A 30 -0.93 1.95 -6.68
CA ILE A 30 -1.31 1.12 -5.52
C ILE A 30 -0.60 -0.24 -5.58
N SER A 31 -0.51 -0.85 -6.76
CA SER A 31 0.25 -2.10 -6.95
C SER A 31 1.71 -1.92 -6.57
N ASP A 32 2.37 -0.87 -7.08
CA ASP A 32 3.76 -0.56 -6.75
C ASP A 32 3.95 -0.30 -5.25
N SER A 33 2.95 0.34 -4.61
CA SER A 33 2.97 0.56 -3.17
C SER A 33 2.79 -0.73 -2.36
N LYS A 34 1.97 -1.67 -2.85
CA LYS A 34 1.78 -3.01 -2.28
C LYS A 34 3.07 -3.82 -2.40
N ASP A 35 3.65 -3.89 -3.60
CA ASP A 35 4.88 -4.65 -3.85
C ASP A 35 6.05 -4.11 -3.01
N GLY A 36 6.19 -2.79 -2.91
CA GLY A 36 7.20 -2.18 -2.03
C GLY A 36 6.96 -2.43 -0.52
N LEU A 37 5.72 -2.70 -0.09
CA LEU A 37 5.44 -3.11 1.29
C LEU A 37 5.83 -4.59 1.53
N ILE A 38 5.53 -5.46 0.57
CA ILE A 38 5.95 -6.87 0.58
C ILE A 38 7.48 -6.96 0.65
N ASP A 39 8.19 -6.15 -0.14
CA ASP A 39 9.65 -6.09 -0.11
C ASP A 39 10.18 -5.69 1.28
N LEU A 40 9.54 -4.74 1.97
CA LEU A 40 9.93 -4.35 3.33
C LEU A 40 9.70 -5.47 4.34
N LEU A 41 8.60 -6.21 4.24
CA LEU A 41 8.27 -7.34 5.12
C LEU A 41 9.24 -8.51 4.90
N ASN A 42 9.56 -8.83 3.64
CA ASN A 42 10.57 -9.84 3.28
C ASN A 42 11.96 -9.46 3.80
N ASN A 43 12.36 -8.20 3.62
CA ASN A 43 13.64 -7.70 4.12
C ASN A 43 13.72 -7.69 5.66
N LEU A 44 12.59 -7.64 6.36
CA LEU A 44 12.54 -7.75 7.82
C LEU A 44 12.74 -9.20 8.26
N SER A 45 12.04 -10.15 7.63
CA SER A 45 12.09 -11.58 7.95
C SER A 45 13.43 -12.25 7.63
N MET A 46 14.15 -11.75 6.64
CA MET A 46 15.49 -12.25 6.28
C MET A 46 16.57 -11.97 7.32
N LEU A 47 16.30 -11.10 8.31
CA LEU A 47 17.24 -10.76 9.39
C LEU A 47 18.57 -10.16 8.90
N ASP A 48 18.63 -9.63 7.67
CA ASP A 48 19.87 -9.06 7.11
C ASP A 48 20.40 -7.85 7.89
N TRP A 49 19.54 -7.22 8.70
CA TRP A 49 19.90 -6.13 9.61
C TRP A 49 20.75 -6.54 10.80
N LEU A 50 20.89 -7.85 11.06
CA LEU A 50 21.72 -8.41 12.12
C LEU A 50 23.17 -8.71 11.68
N LYS A 51 23.48 -8.60 10.38
CA LYS A 51 24.74 -9.12 9.83
C LYS A 51 25.99 -8.27 10.13
N ASP A 52 25.85 -7.04 10.62
CA ASP A 52 26.97 -6.08 10.61
C ASP A 52 27.48 -5.55 11.97
N GLU A 53 26.84 -5.78 13.12
CA GLU A 53 27.24 -5.05 14.35
C GLU A 53 27.13 -5.83 15.67
N ASN A 54 28.20 -5.73 16.48
CA ASN A 54 28.32 -6.28 17.84
C ASN A 54 27.57 -5.45 18.92
N PHE A 55 26.72 -4.48 18.53
CA PHE A 55 26.03 -3.59 19.47
C PHE A 55 24.51 -3.84 19.43
N SER A 56 23.97 -4.37 20.53
CA SER A 56 22.54 -4.69 20.67
C SER A 56 21.63 -3.47 20.48
N LEU A 57 21.99 -2.33 21.06
CA LEU A 57 21.21 -1.08 20.97
C LEU A 57 21.06 -0.58 19.53
N LEU A 58 22.12 -0.67 18.72
CA LEU A 58 22.06 -0.18 17.34
C LEU A 58 21.24 -1.11 16.45
N THR A 59 21.24 -2.39 16.79
CA THR A 59 20.44 -3.43 16.15
C THR A 59 18.94 -3.26 16.45
N GLU A 60 18.59 -2.92 17.70
CA GLU A 60 17.21 -2.60 18.10
C GLU A 60 16.70 -1.32 17.41
N GLU A 61 17.51 -0.26 17.37
CA GLU A 61 17.15 0.98 16.67
C GLU A 61 16.91 0.75 15.17
N LYS A 62 17.73 -0.10 14.53
CA LYS A 62 17.54 -0.54 13.14
C LYS A 62 16.24 -1.30 12.95
N PHE A 63 15.89 -2.20 13.87
CA PHE A 63 14.63 -2.94 13.85
C PHE A 63 13.42 -1.99 13.94
N ASN A 64 13.42 -1.13 14.96
CA ASN A 64 12.37 -0.12 15.17
C ASN A 64 12.21 0.82 13.97
N THR A 65 13.32 1.22 13.35
CA THR A 65 13.31 2.03 12.13
C THR A 65 12.65 1.28 10.95
N LYS A 66 12.91 -0.02 10.79
CA LYS A 66 12.27 -0.83 9.75
C LYS A 66 10.77 -0.98 9.99
N ILE A 67 10.35 -1.26 11.22
CA ILE A 67 8.93 -1.32 11.59
C ILE A 67 8.22 0.01 11.32
N SER A 68 8.86 1.13 11.68
CA SER A 68 8.33 2.47 11.41
C SER A 68 8.13 2.72 9.90
N ARG A 69 9.08 2.29 9.05
CA ARG A 69 8.94 2.36 7.59
C ARG A 69 7.78 1.51 7.07
N ILE A 70 7.59 0.31 7.61
CA ILE A 70 6.47 -0.59 7.28
C ILE A 70 5.14 0.10 7.65
N ARG A 71 5.01 0.61 8.87
CA ARG A 71 3.83 1.35 9.34
C ARG A 71 3.52 2.55 8.45
N TRP A 72 4.53 3.36 8.14
CA TRP A 72 4.36 4.49 7.23
C TRP A 72 3.88 4.06 5.84
N ARG A 73 4.44 2.96 5.30
CA ARG A 73 4.04 2.45 3.98
C ARG A 73 2.62 1.91 3.96
N ILE A 74 2.17 1.29 5.05
CA ILE A 74 0.77 0.85 5.22
C ILE A 74 -0.18 2.06 5.21
N LYS A 75 0.17 3.12 5.94
CA LYS A 75 -0.60 4.37 5.93
C LYS A 75 -0.69 4.97 4.52
N GLN A 76 0.43 5.07 3.82
CA GLN A 76 0.46 5.55 2.43
C GLN A 76 -0.42 4.69 1.51
N LEU A 77 -0.35 3.37 1.64
CA LEU A 77 -1.14 2.44 0.84
C LEU A 77 -2.65 2.62 1.09
N ASN A 78 -3.06 2.79 2.35
CA ASN A 78 -4.45 3.05 2.73
C ASN A 78 -4.96 4.39 2.20
N GLU A 79 -4.14 5.45 2.27
CA GLU A 79 -4.47 6.76 1.73
C GLU A 79 -4.61 6.73 0.20
N LEU A 80 -3.64 6.13 -0.50
CA LEU A 80 -3.63 6.00 -1.96
C LEU A 80 -4.83 5.19 -2.46
N SER A 81 -5.16 4.09 -1.79
CA SER A 81 -6.31 3.27 -2.12
C SER A 81 -7.64 3.89 -1.67
N SER A 82 -7.63 4.90 -0.80
CA SER A 82 -8.84 5.51 -0.23
C SER A 82 -9.74 4.48 0.48
N CYS A 83 -9.13 3.38 0.96
CA CYS A 83 -9.73 2.32 1.75
C CYS A 83 -8.68 1.68 2.67
N ILE A 84 -9.12 1.01 3.72
CA ILE A 84 -8.20 0.29 4.61
C ILE A 84 -7.90 -1.05 3.94
N ILE A 85 -6.71 -1.19 3.36
CA ILE A 85 -6.20 -2.46 2.83
C ILE A 85 -5.65 -3.28 4.00
N LEU A 86 -4.80 -2.68 4.84
CA LEU A 86 -4.23 -3.31 6.02
C LEU A 86 -4.37 -2.37 7.22
N SER A 87 -4.73 -2.86 8.40
CA SER A 87 -4.82 -2.01 9.60
C SER A 87 -3.41 -1.61 10.05
N GLU A 88 -3.25 -0.45 10.68
CA GLU A 88 -1.96 -0.10 11.30
C GLU A 88 -1.67 -1.00 12.52
N ASP A 89 -2.73 -1.50 13.19
CA ASP A 89 -2.65 -2.37 14.37
C ASP A 89 -2.18 -3.79 14.03
N SER A 90 -2.26 -4.21 12.76
CA SER A 90 -1.78 -5.54 12.39
C SER A 90 -0.26 -5.69 12.50
N ILE A 91 0.44 -4.57 12.71
CA ILE A 91 1.90 -4.51 12.92
C ILE A 91 2.25 -4.76 14.39
N ASP A 92 1.31 -4.65 15.32
CA ASP A 92 1.59 -4.75 16.76
C ASP A 92 2.32 -6.06 17.15
N PRO A 93 2.02 -7.24 16.58
CA PRO A 93 2.78 -8.45 16.84
C PRO A 93 4.27 -8.37 16.45
N LEU A 94 4.62 -7.51 15.48
CA LEU A 94 6.02 -7.28 15.11
C LEU A 94 6.74 -6.34 16.10
N LEU A 95 6.00 -5.48 16.82
CA LEU A 95 6.55 -4.62 17.87
C LEU A 95 6.85 -5.42 19.15
N ASP A 96 6.12 -6.51 19.38
CA ASP A 96 6.33 -7.43 20.49
C ASP A 96 7.56 -8.34 20.30
N PHE A 97 8.24 -8.25 19.15
CA PHE A 97 9.46 -9.01 18.90
C PHE A 97 10.63 -8.48 19.74
N ASP A 98 11.05 -9.30 20.71
CA ASP A 98 12.12 -8.96 21.65
C ASP A 98 13.51 -9.17 21.01
N VAL A 99 14.06 -8.08 20.46
CA VAL A 99 15.39 -8.04 19.83
C VAL A 99 16.51 -8.31 20.82
N GLU A 100 16.41 -7.80 22.05
CA GLU A 100 17.41 -7.98 23.10
C GLU A 100 17.51 -9.45 23.50
N LYS A 101 16.36 -10.09 23.72
CA LYS A 101 16.27 -11.51 23.99
C LYS A 101 16.85 -12.31 22.83
N PHE A 102 16.44 -12.04 21.59
CA PHE A 102 16.97 -12.73 20.40
C PHE A 102 18.51 -12.67 20.29
N LEU A 103 19.10 -11.53 20.66
CA LEU A 103 20.54 -11.30 20.62
C LEU A 103 21.31 -11.88 21.81
N SER A 104 20.65 -12.11 22.95
CA SER A 104 21.31 -12.60 24.16
C SER A 104 22.00 -13.95 23.95
N ASP A 105 23.17 -14.12 24.58
CA ASP A 105 23.94 -15.37 24.54
C ASP A 105 23.33 -16.48 25.42
N ASP A 106 22.39 -16.11 26.31
CA ASP A 106 21.75 -17.00 27.27
C ASP A 106 20.70 -17.93 26.63
N ILE A 107 20.34 -17.68 25.38
CA ILE A 107 19.27 -18.40 24.67
C ILE A 107 19.85 -19.46 23.76
N SER A 108 19.25 -20.65 23.82
CA SER A 108 19.67 -21.78 22.99
C SER A 108 19.49 -21.49 21.50
N THR A 109 20.32 -22.12 20.67
CA THR A 109 20.22 -22.01 19.20
C THR A 109 18.84 -22.41 18.66
N ASN A 110 18.11 -23.28 19.35
CA ASN A 110 16.76 -23.68 18.97
C ASN A 110 15.74 -22.57 19.27
N GLU A 111 15.80 -21.95 20.45
CA GLU A 111 14.93 -20.82 20.78
C GLU A 111 15.17 -19.62 19.86
N LYS A 112 16.43 -19.32 19.48
CA LYS A 112 16.72 -18.29 18.46
C LYS A 112 16.07 -18.62 17.11
N LYS A 113 16.05 -19.90 16.70
CA LYS A 113 15.33 -20.31 15.48
C LYS A 113 13.83 -20.11 15.63
N ASP A 114 13.26 -20.43 16.78
CA ASP A 114 11.82 -20.25 17.03
C ASP A 114 11.43 -18.77 16.96
N PHE A 115 12.21 -17.86 17.54
CA PHE A 115 12.01 -16.41 17.39
C PHE A 115 12.06 -15.98 15.92
N LYS A 116 13.04 -16.47 15.16
CA LYS A 116 13.12 -16.17 13.73
C LYS A 116 11.89 -16.67 12.97
N PHE A 117 11.43 -17.90 13.26
CA PHE A 117 10.24 -18.46 12.63
C PHE A 117 8.98 -17.69 12.99
N GLN A 118 8.83 -17.25 14.24
CA GLN A 118 7.70 -16.42 14.65
C GLN A 118 7.67 -15.09 13.89
N LEU A 119 8.81 -14.39 13.81
CA LEU A 119 8.92 -13.16 13.04
C LEU A 119 8.58 -13.39 11.55
N GLN A 120 9.10 -14.48 10.98
CA GLN A 120 8.83 -14.83 9.59
C GLN A 120 7.34 -15.12 9.36
N ASN A 121 6.72 -15.94 10.21
CA ASN A 121 5.30 -16.25 10.12
C ASN A 121 4.44 -14.99 10.24
N HIS A 122 4.78 -14.06 11.13
CA HIS A 122 4.07 -12.80 11.25
C HIS A 122 4.20 -11.92 9.99
N CYS A 123 5.38 -11.89 9.36
CA CYS A 123 5.55 -11.22 8.08
C CYS A 123 4.73 -11.90 6.97
N ASP A 124 4.75 -13.23 6.90
CA ASP A 124 4.05 -14.00 5.87
C ASP A 124 2.52 -13.85 6.02
N ASP A 125 1.98 -13.93 7.24
CA ASP A 125 0.57 -13.69 7.55
C ASP A 125 0.12 -12.27 7.12
N LEU A 126 0.98 -11.26 7.31
CA LEU A 126 0.71 -9.90 6.88
C LEU A 126 0.72 -9.76 5.36
N ILE A 127 1.61 -10.46 4.66
CA ILE A 127 1.65 -10.51 3.20
C ILE A 127 0.36 -11.15 2.68
N ASP A 128 -0.05 -12.30 3.23
CA ASP A 128 -1.27 -13.00 2.82
C ASP A 128 -2.52 -12.12 3.02
N LEU A 129 -2.64 -11.47 4.18
CA LEU A 129 -3.73 -10.53 4.46
C LEU A 129 -3.71 -9.32 3.52
N LEU A 130 -2.52 -8.80 3.21
CA LEU A 130 -2.35 -7.68 2.29
C LEU A 130 -2.81 -8.06 0.87
N GLU A 131 -2.42 -9.23 0.38
CA GLU A 131 -2.78 -9.72 -0.94
C GLU A 131 -4.28 -10.02 -1.04
N GLU A 132 -4.86 -10.68 -0.04
CA GLU A 132 -6.29 -10.95 0.03
C GLU A 132 -7.11 -9.64 0.02
N ASN A 133 -6.72 -8.68 0.86
CA ASN A 133 -7.41 -7.40 0.94
C ASN A 133 -7.25 -6.57 -0.33
N TYR A 134 -6.05 -6.57 -0.93
CA TYR A 134 -5.81 -5.91 -2.21
C TYR A 134 -6.69 -6.49 -3.31
N PHE A 135 -6.76 -7.82 -3.42
CA PHE A 135 -7.62 -8.48 -4.40
C PHE A 135 -9.10 -8.12 -4.16
N ASN A 136 -9.58 -8.25 -2.93
CA ASN A 136 -10.99 -8.04 -2.61
C ASN A 136 -11.42 -6.57 -2.74
N LYS A 137 -10.58 -5.62 -2.32
CA LYS A 137 -10.94 -4.19 -2.21
C LYS A 137 -10.49 -3.35 -3.40
N VAL A 138 -9.41 -3.71 -4.09
CA VAL A 138 -8.86 -2.92 -5.21
C VAL A 138 -9.16 -3.56 -6.56
N LEU A 139 -8.99 -4.88 -6.70
CA LEU A 139 -9.18 -5.56 -7.98
C LEU A 139 -10.63 -5.99 -8.24
N LYS A 140 -11.29 -6.59 -7.25
CA LYS A 140 -12.64 -7.17 -7.38
C LYS A 140 -13.75 -6.14 -7.19
N CYS A 141 -13.52 -5.11 -6.38
CA CYS A 141 -14.55 -4.18 -5.94
C CYS A 141 -14.89 -3.13 -7.01
N LYS A 142 -16.02 -3.27 -7.70
CA LYS A 142 -16.48 -2.25 -8.68
C LYS A 142 -16.74 -0.88 -8.03
N THR A 143 -17.11 -0.85 -6.75
CA THR A 143 -17.32 0.40 -5.97
C THR A 143 -16.02 1.12 -5.63
N PHE A 144 -14.87 0.44 -5.69
CA PHE A 144 -13.56 1.08 -5.57
C PHE A 144 -13.35 2.14 -6.67
N ILE A 145 -13.79 1.85 -7.90
CA ILE A 145 -13.69 2.78 -9.03
C ILE A 145 -14.39 4.10 -8.67
N PHE A 146 -15.63 4.03 -8.19
CA PHE A 146 -16.41 5.22 -7.80
C PHE A 146 -15.82 5.97 -6.61
N LYS A 147 -15.35 5.26 -5.58
CA LYS A 147 -14.78 5.89 -4.38
C LYS A 147 -13.43 6.54 -4.65
N SER A 148 -12.61 5.86 -5.45
CA SER A 148 -11.25 6.27 -5.82
C SER A 148 -11.22 7.46 -6.78
N SER A 149 -12.27 7.65 -7.59
CA SER A 149 -12.40 8.77 -8.53
C SER A 149 -13.24 9.94 -8.00
N ARG A 150 -13.80 9.87 -6.78
CA ARG A 150 -14.78 10.84 -6.27
C ARG A 150 -14.35 12.31 -6.43
N SER A 151 -13.09 12.65 -6.17
CA SER A 151 -12.58 14.02 -6.39
C SER A 151 -12.43 14.37 -7.86
N SER A 152 -12.04 13.40 -8.71
CA SER A 152 -11.91 13.59 -10.15
C SER A 152 -13.26 13.86 -10.81
N TRP A 153 -14.37 13.24 -10.33
CA TRP A 153 -15.72 13.53 -10.82
C TRP A 153 -16.14 14.99 -10.61
N ILE A 154 -15.74 15.62 -9.50
CA ILE A 154 -16.08 17.02 -9.22
C ILE A 154 -15.39 17.95 -10.23
N GLY A 155 -14.10 17.72 -10.49
CA GLY A 155 -13.36 18.48 -11.51
C GLY A 155 -13.93 18.28 -12.91
N LEU A 156 -14.40 17.08 -13.21
CA LEU A 156 -14.99 16.72 -14.50
C LEU A 156 -16.36 17.37 -14.72
N VAL A 157 -17.21 17.40 -13.69
CA VAL A 157 -18.49 18.11 -13.70
C VAL A 157 -18.29 19.62 -13.87
N LEU A 158 -17.30 20.21 -13.18
CA LEU A 158 -16.95 21.63 -13.35
C LEU A 158 -16.47 21.93 -14.77
N LEU A 159 -15.64 21.06 -15.35
CA LEU A 159 -15.15 21.22 -16.73
C LEU A 159 -16.29 21.15 -17.75
N ILE A 160 -17.22 20.19 -17.58
CA ILE A 160 -18.40 20.07 -18.44
C ILE A 160 -19.30 21.31 -18.31
N LEU A 161 -19.57 21.77 -17.08
CA LEU A 161 -20.34 22.98 -16.83
C LEU A 161 -19.71 24.19 -17.52
N LEU A 162 -18.39 24.33 -17.46
CA LEU A 162 -17.65 25.42 -18.07
C LEU A 162 -17.73 25.38 -19.60
N VAL A 163 -17.62 24.20 -20.21
CA VAL A 163 -17.81 24.03 -21.67
C VAL A 163 -19.24 24.36 -22.09
N VAL A 164 -20.24 23.91 -21.33
CA VAL A 164 -21.66 24.23 -21.59
C VAL A 164 -21.92 25.74 -21.47
N LEU A 165 -21.35 26.40 -20.47
CA LEU A 165 -21.48 27.85 -20.26
C LEU A 165 -20.82 28.70 -21.34
N ILE A 166 -19.72 28.22 -21.92
CA ILE A 166 -19.00 28.91 -23.02
C ILE A 166 -19.69 28.66 -24.38
N SER A 167 -20.42 27.54 -24.50
CA SER A 167 -21.10 27.15 -25.75
C SER A 167 -22.54 27.65 -25.86
N ALA A 168 -23.07 28.26 -24.78
CA ALA A 168 -24.41 28.86 -24.70
C ALA A 168 -24.33 30.38 -24.92
#